data_AF-A0A644XLY2-F1
#
_entry.id   AF-A0A644XLY2-F1
#
_cell.length_a   1.000
_cell.length_b   1.000
_cell.length_c   1.000
_cell.angle_alpha   90.00
_cell.angle_beta   90.00
_cell.angle_gamma   90.00
#
_symmetry.space_group_name_H-M   'P 1'
#
loop_
_entity.id
_entity.type
_entity.pdbx_description
1 polymer ?
#
loop_
_entity_poly.entity_id
_entity_poly.type
_entity_poly.pdbx_seq_one_letter_code
_entity_poly.pdbx_strand_id
1 'polypeptide(L)'
;MVGGIVAWGDQTAGYPGITDVKDTSIPIRRMFNWVGNTLVLTCWQYVSNPLRRRMIETVQDTFNVWLNGLVGREYLLGGRVAFETVDNPTTDLMAGKVRWHMYLTPPQAARELTFVLEYDPSYLSTLYGLTA
;
A
#
# COMPACT_ATOMS: atom_id res chain seq x y z
N MET A 1 -7.71 -4.95 23.22
CA MET A 1 -8.87 -5.87 23.20
C MET A 1 -8.89 -6.64 24.51
N VAL A 2 -9.57 -6.12 25.54
CA VAL A 2 -9.88 -6.88 26.75
C VAL A 2 -11.27 -6.45 27.20
N GLY A 3 -12.15 -7.43 27.48
CA GLY A 3 -13.42 -7.20 28.18
C GLY A 3 -14.71 -7.12 27.35
N GLY A 4 -14.71 -7.44 26.05
CA GLY A 4 -15.93 -7.41 25.23
C GLY A 4 -15.87 -8.23 23.93
N ILE A 5 -17.02 -8.41 23.28
CA ILE A 5 -17.12 -9.07 21.97
C ILE A 5 -16.50 -8.16 20.91
N VAL A 6 -15.56 -8.71 20.13
CA VAL A 6 -14.88 -8.01 19.04
C VAL A 6 -14.90 -8.85 17.78
N ALA A 7 -14.94 -8.18 16.62
CA ALA A 7 -14.73 -8.86 15.35
C ALA A 7 -13.26 -9.27 15.25
N TRP A 8 -13.01 -10.56 15.00
CA TRP A 8 -11.68 -11.14 14.87
C TRP A 8 -11.50 -11.78 13.50
N GLY A 9 -10.36 -11.50 12.86
CA GLY A 9 -10.02 -12.00 11.54
C GLY A 9 -9.77 -10.88 10.52
N ASP A 10 -8.73 -11.05 9.71
CA ASP A 10 -8.25 -10.10 8.70
C ASP A 10 -8.28 -10.67 7.27
N GLN A 11 -8.64 -11.95 7.12
CA GLN A 11 -8.64 -12.67 5.85
C GLN A 11 -10.06 -12.82 5.28
N THR A 12 -10.16 -12.79 3.95
CA THR A 12 -11.38 -13.09 3.21
C THR A 12 -11.59 -14.60 3.09
N ALA A 13 -12.78 -15.01 2.65
CA ALA A 13 -13.10 -16.43 2.38
C ALA A 13 -12.28 -17.05 1.23
N GLY A 14 -11.47 -16.26 0.50
CA GLY A 14 -10.58 -16.77 -0.55
C GLY A 14 -9.34 -17.49 0.00
N TYR A 15 -8.97 -17.25 1.26
CA TYR A 15 -7.87 -17.95 1.92
C TYR A 15 -8.33 -19.35 2.37
N PRO A 16 -7.51 -20.43 2.21
CA PRO A 16 -6.12 -20.46 1.72
C PRO A 16 -5.97 -20.72 0.21
N GLY A 17 -7.07 -20.84 -0.54
CA GLY A 17 -7.03 -21.22 -1.96
C GLY A 17 -6.39 -20.18 -2.88
N ILE A 18 -6.53 -18.90 -2.53
CA ILE A 18 -5.83 -17.78 -3.17
C ILE A 18 -4.78 -17.29 -2.18
N THR A 19 -3.55 -17.07 -2.65
CA THR A 19 -2.44 -16.56 -1.81
C THR A 19 -2.06 -15.11 -2.12
N ASP A 20 -2.67 -14.52 -3.16
CA ASP A 20 -2.47 -13.11 -3.45
C ASP A 20 -3.10 -12.26 -2.35
N VAL A 21 -2.27 -11.44 -1.74
CA VAL A 21 -2.58 -10.63 -0.57
C VAL A 21 -3.64 -9.57 -0.89
N LYS A 22 -3.70 -9.09 -2.14
CA LYS A 22 -4.71 -8.10 -2.57
C LYS A 22 -6.15 -8.66 -2.57
N ASP A 23 -6.28 -9.98 -2.67
CA ASP A 23 -7.56 -10.67 -2.74
C ASP A 23 -7.93 -11.34 -1.40
N THR A 24 -6.93 -11.68 -0.61
CA THR A 24 -7.10 -12.42 0.64
C THR A 24 -7.09 -11.55 1.88
N SER A 25 -6.30 -10.47 1.94
CA SER A 25 -6.30 -9.60 3.11
C SER A 25 -7.31 -8.46 2.98
N ILE A 26 -8.22 -8.38 3.95
CA ILE A 26 -9.25 -7.35 4.04
C ILE A 26 -8.67 -5.92 4.04
N PRO A 27 -7.69 -5.56 4.90
CA PRO A 27 -7.14 -4.19 4.91
C PRO A 27 -6.51 -3.80 3.57
N ILE A 28 -5.74 -4.69 2.93
CA ILE A 28 -5.14 -4.41 1.63
C ILE A 28 -6.21 -4.26 0.56
N ARG A 29 -7.15 -5.20 0.47
CA ARG A 29 -8.24 -5.14 -0.52
C ARG A 29 -9.04 -3.85 -0.40
N ARG A 30 -9.36 -3.42 0.83
CA ARG A 30 -10.08 -2.16 1.09
C ARG A 30 -9.27 -0.96 0.62
N MET A 31 -7.98 -0.90 0.94
CA MET A 31 -7.12 0.21 0.52
C MET A 31 -7.00 0.26 -1.00
N PHE A 32 -6.80 -0.87 -1.68
CA PHE A 32 -6.73 -0.93 -3.14
C PHE A 32 -8.03 -0.44 -3.79
N ASN A 33 -9.20 -0.87 -3.29
CA ASN A 33 -10.48 -0.41 -3.79
C ASN A 33 -10.68 1.10 -3.58
N TRP A 34 -10.32 1.62 -2.40
CA TRP A 34 -10.43 3.03 -2.09
C TRP A 34 -9.51 3.90 -2.95
N VAL A 35 -8.25 3.49 -3.10
CA VAL A 35 -7.29 4.17 -3.98
C VAL A 35 -7.79 4.13 -5.41
N GLY A 36 -8.18 2.97 -5.93
CA GLY A 36 -8.70 2.82 -7.30
C GLY A 36 -9.89 3.74 -7.58
N ASN A 37 -10.87 3.80 -6.67
CA ASN A 37 -12.01 4.69 -6.80
C ASN A 37 -11.60 6.18 -6.76
N THR A 38 -10.66 6.53 -5.90
CA THR A 38 -10.16 7.90 -5.76
C THR A 38 -9.44 8.34 -7.05
N LEU A 39 -8.64 7.46 -7.65
CA LEU A 39 -7.98 7.72 -8.94
C LEU A 39 -9.01 7.98 -10.04
N VAL A 40 -10.03 7.13 -10.17
CA VAL A 40 -11.07 7.29 -11.20
C VAL A 40 -11.81 8.61 -11.05
N LEU A 41 -12.27 8.93 -9.84
CA LEU A 41 -13.02 10.17 -9.58
C LEU A 41 -12.16 11.41 -9.82
N THR A 42 -10.88 11.37 -9.46
CA THR A 42 -9.95 12.50 -9.64
C THR A 42 -9.54 12.66 -11.11
N CYS A 43 -9.28 11.56 -11.82
CA CYS A 43 -8.90 11.57 -13.23
C CYS A 43 -10.04 11.97 -14.16
N TRP A 44 -11.30 11.86 -13.71
CA TRP A 44 -12.47 12.14 -14.54
C TRP A 44 -12.44 13.56 -15.15
N GLN A 45 -11.89 14.55 -14.44
CA GLN A 45 -11.75 15.92 -14.93
C GLN A 45 -10.77 16.07 -16.10
N TYR A 46 -9.89 15.08 -16.30
CA TYR A 46 -8.90 15.06 -17.37
C TYR A 46 -9.37 14.27 -18.60
N VAL A 47 -10.50 13.58 -18.51
CA VAL A 47 -11.09 12.85 -19.63
C VAL A 47 -11.51 13.85 -20.72
N SER A 48 -11.22 13.53 -21.98
CA SER A 48 -11.44 14.41 -23.15
C SER A 48 -10.46 15.58 -23.31
N ASN A 49 -9.51 15.76 -22.38
CA ASN A 49 -8.47 16.77 -22.57
C ASN A 49 -7.45 16.33 -23.63
N PRO A 50 -6.85 17.26 -24.40
CA PRO A 50 -5.83 16.92 -25.38
C PRO A 50 -4.63 16.24 -24.73
N LEU A 51 -4.24 15.09 -25.28
CA LEU A 51 -3.11 14.32 -24.75
C LEU A 51 -1.79 15.06 -25.03
N ARG A 52 -1.24 15.67 -23.98
CA ARG A 52 0.03 16.41 -24.02
C ARG A 52 0.96 15.88 -22.96
N ARG A 53 2.27 15.99 -23.18
CA ARG A 53 3.29 15.66 -22.18
C ARG A 53 3.02 16.32 -20.81
N ARG A 54 2.66 17.61 -20.82
CA ARG A 54 2.32 18.35 -19.60
C ARG A 54 1.13 17.74 -18.84
N MET A 55 0.13 17.23 -19.55
CA MET A 55 -1.03 16.58 -18.91
C MET A 55 -0.60 15.30 -18.21
N ILE A 56 0.25 14.50 -18.86
CA ILE A 56 0.78 13.25 -18.29
C ILE A 56 1.60 13.53 -17.03
N GLU A 57 2.53 14.49 -17.10
CA GLU A 57 3.35 14.93 -15.97
C GLU A 57 2.47 15.48 -14.82
N THR A 58 1.49 16.33 -15.13
CA THR A 58 0.57 16.89 -14.12
C THR A 58 -0.19 15.79 -13.38
N VAL A 59 -0.74 14.80 -14.10
CA VAL A 59 -1.46 13.68 -13.50
C VAL A 59 -0.53 12.84 -12.63
N GLN A 60 0.66 12.50 -13.14
CA GLN A 60 1.66 11.72 -12.43
C GLN A 60 2.11 12.42 -11.13
N ASP A 61 2.46 13.70 -11.20
CA ASP A 61 2.93 14.48 -10.06
C ASP A 61 1.84 14.66 -9.00
N THR A 62 0.60 14.92 -9.43
CA THR A 62 -0.54 15.05 -8.52
C THR A 62 -0.70 13.81 -7.65
N PHE A 63 -0.66 12.62 -8.26
CA PHE A 63 -0.82 11.38 -7.51
C PHE A 63 0.43 10.99 -6.72
N ASN A 64 1.64 11.29 -7.20
CA ASN A 64 2.85 11.09 -6.41
C ASN A 64 2.85 11.94 -5.13
N VAL A 65 2.46 13.21 -5.21
CA VAL A 65 2.33 14.08 -4.02
C VAL A 65 1.27 13.54 -3.07
N TRP A 66 0.13 13.08 -3.58
CA TRP A 66 -0.92 12.49 -2.75
C TRP A 66 -0.47 11.21 -2.05
N LEU A 67 0.17 10.29 -2.77
CA LEU A 67 0.73 9.05 -2.20
C LEU A 67 1.80 9.35 -1.15
N ASN A 68 2.69 10.31 -1.40
CA ASN A 68 3.67 10.76 -0.40
C ASN A 68 2.99 11.29 0.88
N GLY A 69 1.85 11.98 0.73
CA GLY A 69 1.04 12.40 1.88
C GLY A 69 0.46 11.23 2.69
N LEU A 70 0.07 10.13 2.03
CA LEU A 70 -0.37 8.91 2.70
C LEU A 70 0.77 8.16 3.38
N VAL A 71 1.95 8.13 2.75
CA VAL A 71 3.17 7.54 3.33
C VAL A 71 3.63 8.32 4.55
N GLY A 72 3.62 9.65 4.49
CA GLY A 72 3.96 10.51 5.64
C GLY A 72 3.00 10.38 6.82
N ARG A 73 1.81 9.81 6.61
CA ARG A 73 0.84 9.46 7.67
C ARG A 73 0.86 7.99 8.05
N GLU A 74 1.80 7.21 7.51
CA GLU A 74 1.96 5.77 7.74
C GLU A 74 0.75 4.92 7.31
N TYR A 75 -0.13 5.45 6.45
CA TYR A 75 -1.22 4.68 5.86
C TYR A 75 -0.75 3.77 4.73
N LEU A 76 0.38 4.09 4.12
CA LEU A 76 1.09 3.27 3.15
C LEU A 76 2.54 3.15 3.60
N LEU A 77 3.15 1.98 3.39
CA LEU A 77 4.59 1.78 3.59
C LEU A 77 5.40 2.44 2.46
N GLY A 78 4.79 2.57 1.28
CA GLY A 78 5.36 3.23 0.12
C GLY A 78 4.36 3.31 -1.02
N GLY A 79 4.57 4.28 -1.91
CA GLY A 79 3.76 4.41 -3.12
C GLY A 79 4.40 5.34 -4.16
N ARG A 80 4.29 4.99 -5.44
CA ARG A 80 4.68 5.83 -6.57
C ARG A 80 3.83 5.54 -7.80
N VAL A 81 3.68 6.54 -8.66
CA VAL A 81 3.04 6.45 -9.97
C VAL A 81 4.09 6.72 -11.03
N ALA A 82 4.17 5.83 -12.03
CA ALA A 82 5.10 5.90 -13.13
C ALA A 82 4.37 5.83 -14.48
N PHE A 83 4.83 6.61 -15.44
CA PHE A 83 4.43 6.50 -16.83
C PHE A 83 5.52 5.74 -17.60
N GLU A 84 5.29 4.44 -17.83
CA GLU A 84 6.28 3.55 -18.44
C GLU A 84 5.96 3.30 -19.92
N THR A 85 7.00 3.17 -20.74
CA THR A 85 6.85 2.90 -22.18
C THR A 85 6.30 1.51 -22.45
N VAL A 86 6.52 0.55 -21.54
CA VAL A 86 6.03 -0.82 -21.66
C VAL A 86 4.50 -0.89 -21.61
N ASP A 87 3.88 -0.04 -20.80
CA ASP A 87 2.42 0.02 -20.62
C ASP A 87 1.72 0.88 -21.68
N ASN A 88 2.50 1.61 -22.48
CA ASN A 88 2.04 2.63 -23.44
C ASN A 88 2.66 2.44 -24.83
N PRO A 89 2.27 1.38 -25.57
CA PRO A 89 2.69 1.20 -26.95
C PRO A 89 2.12 2.31 -27.84
N THR A 90 2.81 2.61 -28.95
CA THR A 90 2.42 3.68 -29.89
C THR A 90 1.00 3.50 -30.43
N THR A 91 0.55 2.27 -30.63
CA THR A 91 -0.82 1.96 -31.08
C THR A 91 -1.89 2.43 -30.10
N ASP A 92 -1.66 2.27 -28.79
CA ASP A 92 -2.60 2.74 -27.76
C ASP A 92 -2.57 4.27 -27.65
N LEU A 93 -1.39 4.88 -27.74
CA LEU A 93 -1.25 6.34 -27.76
C LEU A 93 -1.94 6.97 -28.97
N MET A 94 -1.87 6.34 -30.15
CA MET A 94 -2.61 6.77 -31.35
C MET A 94 -4.13 6.67 -31.14
N ALA A 95 -4.59 5.69 -30.37
CA ALA A 95 -6.00 5.56 -29.97
C ALA A 95 -6.39 6.49 -28.80
N GLY A 96 -5.48 7.34 -28.33
CA GLY A 96 -5.71 8.24 -27.19
C GLY A 96 -5.79 7.54 -25.82
N LYS A 97 -5.32 6.28 -25.73
CA LYS A 97 -5.33 5.49 -24.50
C LYS A 97 -3.98 5.62 -23.80
N VAL A 98 -4.03 5.92 -22.51
CA VAL A 98 -2.84 6.17 -21.69
C VAL A 98 -3.00 5.43 -20.37
N ARG A 99 -1.95 4.73 -19.96
CA ARG A 99 -1.92 3.95 -18.73
C ARG A 99 -0.79 4.45 -17.85
N TRP A 100 -1.07 4.59 -16.56
CA TRP A 100 -0.07 4.80 -15.54
C TRP A 100 0.08 3.53 -14.72
N HIS A 101 1.31 3.17 -14.41
CA HIS A 101 1.61 2.10 -13.49
C HIS A 101 1.68 2.66 -12.07
N MET A 102 0.88 2.11 -11.17
CA MET A 102 0.91 2.50 -9.77
C MET A 102 1.50 1.36 -8.94
N TYR A 103 2.51 1.71 -8.16
CA TYR A 103 3.12 0.85 -7.17
C TYR A 103 2.67 1.36 -5.80
N LEU A 104 2.01 0.55 -5.00
CA LEU A 104 1.65 0.91 -3.63
C LEU A 104 1.69 -0.30 -2.72
N THR A 105 1.98 -0.07 -1.44
CA THR A 105 2.03 -1.14 -0.44
C THR A 105 1.33 -0.68 0.83
N PRO A 106 0.05 -1.02 1.01
CA PRO A 106 -0.62 -0.85 2.29
C PRO A 106 -0.03 -1.80 3.33
N PRO A 107 0.02 -1.40 4.60
CA PRO A 107 0.47 -2.28 5.67
C PRO A 107 -0.50 -3.45 5.85
N GLN A 108 0.06 -4.63 6.06
CA GLN A 108 -0.68 -5.84 6.41
C GLN A 108 -1.11 -5.81 7.89
N ALA A 109 -2.20 -6.52 8.21
CA ALA A 109 -2.51 -6.84 9.59
C ALA A 109 -1.45 -7.80 10.18
N ALA A 110 -0.96 -7.51 11.38
CA ALA A 110 -0.07 -8.39 12.12
C ALA A 110 -0.87 -9.57 12.71
N ARG A 111 -1.07 -10.61 11.90
CA ARG A 111 -1.87 -11.79 12.24
C ARG A 111 -1.30 -12.57 13.43
N GLU A 112 0.02 -12.64 13.53
CA GLU A 112 0.74 -13.34 14.59
C GLU A 112 1.87 -12.46 15.10
N LEU A 113 1.96 -12.33 16.43
CA LEU A 113 3.04 -11.65 17.13
C LEU A 113 3.56 -12.62 18.18
N THR A 114 4.76 -13.14 17.96
CA THR A 114 5.35 -14.18 18.81
C THR A 114 6.50 -13.59 19.60
N PHE A 115 6.41 -13.69 20.93
CA PHE A 115 7.48 -13.29 21.84
C PHE A 115 8.29 -14.53 22.21
N VAL A 116 9.61 -14.46 21.99
CA VAL A 116 10.56 -15.47 22.47
C VAL A 116 11.16 -14.93 23.77
N LEU A 117 10.97 -15.67 24.86
CA LEU A 117 11.49 -15.32 26.17
C LEU A 117 12.71 -16.19 26.47
N GLU A 118 13.81 -15.54 26.80
CA GLU A 118 15.06 -16.20 27.20
C GLU A 118 15.49 -15.68 28.57
N TYR A 119 15.96 -16.59 29.42
CA TYR A 119 16.60 -16.23 30.68
C TYR A 119 18.09 -15.99 30.42
N ASP A 120 18.52 -14.74 30.47
CA ASP A 120 19.91 -14.37 30.27
C ASP A 120 20.66 -14.32 31.62
N PRO A 121 21.53 -15.31 31.93
CA PRO A 121 22.26 -15.36 33.19
C PRO A 121 23.38 -14.31 33.27
N SER A 122 23.75 -13.65 32.16
CA SER A 122 24.79 -12.60 32.18
C SER A 122 24.38 -11.42 33.06
N TYR A 123 23.08 -11.14 33.17
CA TYR A 123 22.55 -10.10 34.07
C TYR A 123 22.69 -10.44 35.55
N LEU A 124 23.03 -11.67 35.94
CA LEU A 124 23.37 -11.99 37.33
C LEU A 124 24.64 -11.25 37.80
N SER A 125 25.49 -10.81 36.86
CA SER A 125 26.64 -9.95 37.17
C SER A 125 26.23 -8.62 37.84
N THR A 126 25.03 -8.11 37.55
CA THR A 126 24.48 -6.89 38.15
C THR A 126 24.28 -7.02 39.67
N LEU A 127 24.07 -8.23 40.17
CA LEU A 127 23.94 -8.50 41.60
C LEU A 127 25.25 -8.23 42.36
N TYR A 128 26.40 -8.25 41.67
CA TYR A 128 27.71 -7.96 42.24
C TYR A 128 28.10 -6.48 42.13
N GLY A 129 27.21 -5.60 41.67
CA GLY A 129 27.48 -4.16 41.52
C GLY A 129 28.51 -3.81 40.44
N LEU A 130 28.92 -4.79 39.63
CA LEU A 130 29.77 -4.59 38.47
C LEU A 130 28.86 -4.19 37.31
N THR A 131 28.88 -2.92 36.93
CA THR A 131 28.28 -2.48 35.66
C THR A 131 29.07 -3.10 34.51
N ALA A 132 28.36 -3.64 33.54
CA ALA A 132 28.92 -4.14 32.28
C ALA A 132 29.75 -3.09 31.55
#